data_AF-A0A2Z2MPK9-F1
#
_entry.id   AF-A0A2Z2MPK9-F1
#
_cell.length_a   1.000
_cell.length_b   1.000
_cell.length_c   1.000
_cell.angle_alpha   90.00
_cell.angle_beta   90.00
_cell.angle_gamma   90.00
#
_symmetry.space_group_name_H-M   'P 1'
#
loop_
_entity.id
_entity.type
_entity.pdbx_description
1 polymer ?
#
loop_
_entity_poly.entity_id
_entity_poly.type
_entity_poly.pdbx_seq_one_letter_code
_entity_poly.pdbx_strand_id
1 'polypeptide(L)'
;MRRAALILVLLLLTASTASATPYWFKAGIYAKYVSRSVEDDEHPWKGDTISFNATPNEEVTYYCPHVEFTWRVLRVSGDKAQVALLLQGYNCKKRVWKELDEEAARQMLEEYQERYNFTGGNCLTIESETRNVTICEDRYAEQTEQYTVALTIAEGKGHLFNELSVPENFTRSGVIELDLKTGEFYVNGTPVGKNFLWSENPANITGLELMPGLKVEEVEMINSTVMTYYGDFNAPVYMARTNMIAGSSSKGMDVLLYDGSSGLAISFFTPFSPLWKVLGISEAMIQDTAFAKEHEEEIKNGGKMPPFGLVLAETNIDFTKPEELPEEGPSKTAIAAAVGVAAILAVLVLWRWRR
;
A
#
# COMPACT_ATOMS: atom_id res chain seq x y z
N MET A 1 -23.83 -46.51 -12.95
CA MET A 1 -22.49 -45.88 -13.07
C MET A 1 -22.53 -44.41 -13.49
N ARG A 2 -23.22 -44.00 -14.58
CA ARG A 2 -23.28 -42.58 -15.02
C ARG A 2 -23.75 -41.57 -13.94
N ARG A 3 -24.71 -41.93 -13.08
CA ARG A 3 -25.20 -41.03 -12.01
C ARG A 3 -24.21 -40.82 -10.85
N ALA A 4 -23.38 -41.82 -10.55
CA ALA A 4 -22.37 -41.71 -9.49
C ALA A 4 -21.18 -40.83 -9.93
N ALA A 5 -20.76 -40.94 -11.20
CA ALA A 5 -19.78 -40.05 -11.79
C ALA A 5 -20.25 -38.59 -11.80
N LEU A 6 -21.55 -38.35 -12.06
CA LEU A 6 -22.12 -37.00 -12.05
C LEU A 6 -22.14 -36.38 -10.65
N ILE A 7 -22.42 -37.18 -9.61
CA ILE A 7 -22.39 -36.73 -8.20
C ILE A 7 -20.97 -36.46 -7.74
N LEU A 8 -19.99 -37.28 -8.14
CA LEU A 8 -18.57 -37.07 -7.83
C LEU A 8 -18.05 -35.79 -8.50
N VAL A 9 -18.42 -35.53 -9.77
CA VAL A 9 -18.07 -34.29 -10.48
C VAL A 9 -18.74 -33.09 -9.82
N LEU A 10 -20.00 -33.20 -9.38
CA LEU A 10 -20.69 -32.13 -8.64
C LEU A 10 -20.07 -31.86 -7.26
N LEU A 11 -19.60 -32.90 -6.57
CA LEU A 11 -18.87 -32.80 -5.29
C LEU A 11 -17.47 -32.20 -5.47
N LEU A 12 -16.77 -32.53 -6.56
CA LEU A 12 -15.48 -31.92 -6.90
C LEU A 12 -15.63 -30.47 -7.38
N LEU A 13 -16.78 -30.11 -7.97
CA LEU A 13 -17.13 -28.73 -8.34
C LEU A 13 -17.63 -27.89 -7.15
N THR A 14 -18.02 -28.54 -6.05
CA THR A 14 -18.43 -27.87 -4.79
C THR A 14 -17.38 -28.01 -3.69
N ALA A 15 -16.27 -28.70 -3.97
CA ALA A 15 -15.08 -28.66 -3.13
C ALA A 15 -14.68 -27.19 -3.03
N SER A 16 -14.95 -26.64 -1.84
CA SER A 16 -14.72 -25.26 -1.47
C SER A 16 -13.38 -24.82 -2.02
N THR A 17 -13.40 -23.87 -2.96
CA THR A 17 -12.24 -23.08 -3.32
C THR A 17 -11.59 -22.68 -2.00
N ALA A 18 -10.41 -23.22 -1.72
CA ALA A 18 -9.68 -22.96 -0.50
C ALA A 18 -9.76 -21.45 -0.23
N SER A 19 -10.29 -21.11 0.95
CA SER A 19 -10.41 -19.72 1.40
C SER A 19 -9.03 -19.11 1.28
N ALA A 20 -8.85 -18.01 0.52
CA ALA A 20 -7.55 -17.36 0.29
C ALA A 20 -7.06 -16.58 1.52
N THR A 21 -7.35 -17.10 2.71
CA THR A 21 -7.24 -16.42 4.00
C THR A 21 -6.28 -17.21 4.88
N PRO A 22 -5.06 -16.69 5.12
CA PRO A 22 -4.07 -17.36 5.94
C PRO A 22 -4.62 -17.77 7.30
N TYR A 23 -4.12 -18.87 7.86
CA TYR A 23 -4.60 -19.43 9.13
C TYR A 23 -4.60 -18.43 10.30
N TRP A 24 -3.69 -17.45 10.26
CA TRP A 24 -3.55 -16.43 11.28
C TRP A 24 -4.57 -15.30 11.14
N PHE A 25 -5.26 -15.17 10.00
CA PHE A 25 -6.12 -14.03 9.70
C PHE A 25 -7.45 -14.10 10.48
N LYS A 26 -7.55 -13.27 11.51
CA LYS A 26 -8.72 -13.16 12.39
C LYS A 26 -8.89 -11.74 12.90
N ALA A 27 -10.07 -11.42 13.45
CA ALA A 27 -10.31 -10.12 14.06
C ALA A 27 -9.27 -9.81 15.15
N GLY A 28 -8.80 -8.58 15.19
CA GLY A 28 -7.76 -8.10 16.10
C GLY A 28 -6.32 -8.24 15.59
N ILE A 29 -6.09 -8.98 14.50
CA ILE A 29 -4.77 -9.05 13.86
C ILE A 29 -4.41 -7.70 13.24
N TYR A 30 -3.14 -7.32 13.35
CA TYR A 30 -2.60 -6.13 12.69
C TYR A 30 -1.17 -6.36 12.22
N ALA A 31 -0.73 -5.53 11.28
CA ALA A 31 0.68 -5.33 10.98
C ALA A 31 0.95 -3.84 10.78
N LYS A 32 2.09 -3.39 11.31
CA LYS A 32 2.62 -2.03 11.21
C LYS A 32 3.92 -2.08 10.42
N TYR A 33 4.01 -1.18 9.46
CA TYR A 33 5.17 -0.98 8.61
C TYR A 33 5.69 0.43 8.82
N VAL A 34 7.00 0.56 8.73
CA VAL A 34 7.73 1.80 8.96
C VAL A 34 8.61 2.08 7.76
N SER A 35 8.75 3.36 7.43
CA SER A 35 9.83 3.86 6.59
C SER A 35 10.50 5.02 7.29
N ARG A 36 11.83 4.98 7.36
CA ARG A 36 12.69 6.05 7.86
C ARG A 36 13.58 6.57 6.74
N SER A 37 13.54 7.87 6.50
CA SER A 37 14.39 8.54 5.54
C SER A 37 15.52 9.28 6.24
N VAL A 38 16.75 9.16 5.71
CA VAL A 38 17.89 9.94 6.21
C VAL A 38 17.75 11.35 5.66
N GLU A 39 17.63 12.33 6.55
CA GLU A 39 17.81 13.72 6.17
C GLU A 39 19.26 13.90 5.68
N ASP A 40 19.39 14.38 4.46
CA ASP A 40 20.66 14.76 3.88
C ASP A 40 20.67 16.28 3.74
N ASP A 41 21.68 16.92 4.29
CA ASP A 41 21.85 18.37 4.26
C ASP A 41 21.90 18.90 2.80
N GLU A 42 22.29 18.07 1.84
CA GLU A 42 22.37 18.46 0.43
C GLU A 42 21.00 18.57 -0.26
N HIS A 43 19.97 17.88 0.25
CA HIS A 43 18.65 17.83 -0.38
C HIS A 43 17.54 17.92 0.68
N PRO A 44 17.06 19.12 1.03
CA PRO A 44 16.10 19.33 2.12
C PRO A 44 14.72 18.68 1.90
N TRP A 45 14.53 18.06 0.73
CA TRP A 45 13.33 17.35 0.27
C TRP A 45 13.55 15.83 0.14
N LYS A 46 14.67 15.29 0.65
CA LYS A 46 14.81 13.84 0.82
C LYS A 46 13.90 13.40 1.97
N GLY A 47 13.03 12.47 1.67
CA GLY A 47 11.99 12.00 2.57
C GLY A 47 10.97 11.20 1.79
N ASP A 48 10.12 10.50 2.52
CA ASP A 48 8.98 9.83 1.94
C ASP A 48 8.00 10.90 1.44
N THR A 49 7.59 10.81 0.18
CA THR A 49 6.62 11.75 -0.38
C THR A 49 5.22 11.14 -0.32
N ILE A 50 4.25 11.95 0.10
CA ILE A 50 2.83 11.57 0.11
C ILE A 50 2.03 12.73 -0.46
N SER A 51 1.49 12.55 -1.66
CA SER A 51 0.67 13.54 -2.36
C SER A 51 -0.82 13.18 -2.30
N PHE A 52 -1.67 14.20 -2.21
CA PHE A 52 -3.10 14.07 -2.48
C PHE A 52 -3.66 15.34 -3.11
N ASN A 53 -4.73 15.17 -3.88
CA ASN A 53 -5.46 16.27 -4.48
C ASN A 53 -6.51 16.79 -3.49
N ALA A 54 -6.28 17.98 -2.93
CA ALA A 54 -7.28 18.66 -2.08
C ALA A 54 -8.46 19.16 -2.92
N THR A 55 -8.17 19.62 -4.13
CA THR A 55 -9.14 19.95 -5.19
C THR A 55 -8.57 19.53 -6.56
N PRO A 56 -9.34 19.56 -7.67
CA PRO A 56 -8.79 19.23 -8.99
C PRO A 56 -7.58 20.07 -9.41
N ASN A 57 -7.43 21.27 -8.85
CA ASN A 57 -6.37 22.22 -9.18
C ASN A 57 -5.43 22.46 -7.99
N GLU A 58 -5.54 21.68 -6.91
CA GLU A 58 -4.73 21.86 -5.70
C GLU A 58 -4.17 20.52 -5.24
N GLU A 59 -2.86 20.37 -5.36
CA GLU A 59 -2.08 19.23 -4.88
C GLU A 59 -1.40 19.61 -3.56
N VAL A 60 -1.49 18.72 -2.59
CA VAL A 60 -0.76 18.83 -1.32
C VAL A 60 0.19 17.66 -1.20
N THR A 61 1.48 17.95 -1.05
CA THR A 61 2.54 16.96 -0.86
C THR A 61 3.17 17.12 0.51
N TYR A 62 3.29 16.00 1.23
CA TYR A 62 4.04 15.91 2.46
C TYR A 62 5.38 15.24 2.18
N TYR A 63 6.45 15.78 2.77
CA TYR A 63 7.78 15.19 2.79
C TYR A 63 8.06 14.76 4.22
N CYS A 64 7.98 13.46 4.48
CA CYS A 64 8.04 12.89 5.82
C CYS A 64 9.35 12.12 6.02
N PRO A 65 10.17 12.45 7.04
CA PRO A 65 11.34 11.66 7.40
C PRO A 65 10.96 10.31 8.04
N HIS A 66 9.75 10.18 8.58
CA HIS A 66 9.25 8.94 9.18
C HIS A 66 7.78 8.73 8.84
N VAL A 67 7.47 7.57 8.28
CA VAL A 67 6.11 7.17 7.89
C VAL A 67 5.76 5.83 8.53
N GLU A 68 4.55 5.74 9.09
CA GLU A 68 4.00 4.51 9.65
C GLU A 68 2.71 4.15 8.92
N PHE A 69 2.63 2.92 8.43
CA PHE A 69 1.42 2.36 7.87
C PHE A 69 0.97 1.16 8.70
N THR A 70 -0.27 1.19 9.20
CA THR A 70 -0.86 0.09 9.95
C THR A 70 -2.14 -0.37 9.28
N TRP A 71 -2.30 -1.68 9.13
CA TRP A 71 -3.60 -2.29 8.84
C TRP A 71 -4.03 -3.19 9.99
N ARG A 72 -5.34 -3.23 10.26
CA ARG A 72 -5.93 -4.03 11.35
C ARG A 72 -7.24 -4.65 10.94
N VAL A 73 -7.39 -5.95 11.16
CA VAL A 73 -8.65 -6.67 10.95
C VAL A 73 -9.62 -6.30 12.07
N LEU A 74 -10.68 -5.57 11.75
CA LEU A 74 -11.72 -5.18 12.70
C LEU A 74 -12.69 -6.32 12.95
N ARG A 75 -13.12 -6.98 11.88
CA ARG A 75 -14.16 -8.02 11.90
C ARG A 75 -13.97 -8.99 10.74
N VAL A 76 -14.28 -10.25 10.98
CA VAL A 76 -14.42 -11.29 9.95
C VAL A 76 -15.83 -11.88 10.06
N SER A 77 -16.54 -12.00 8.94
CA SER A 77 -17.92 -12.48 8.89
C SER A 77 -18.18 -13.25 7.59
N GLY A 78 -18.08 -14.58 7.65
CA GLY A 78 -18.15 -15.42 6.45
C GLY A 78 -16.97 -15.13 5.53
N ASP A 79 -17.26 -14.88 4.26
CA ASP A 79 -16.24 -14.62 3.22
C ASP A 79 -15.80 -13.15 3.15
N LYS A 80 -16.08 -12.35 4.19
CA LYS A 80 -15.78 -10.92 4.22
C LYS A 80 -15.04 -10.52 5.48
N ALA A 81 -14.14 -9.56 5.33
CA ALA A 81 -13.46 -8.90 6.44
C ALA A 81 -13.57 -7.39 6.35
N GLN A 82 -13.62 -6.72 7.50
CA GLN A 82 -13.42 -5.27 7.59
C GLN A 82 -12.01 -5.01 8.08
N VAL A 83 -11.25 -4.22 7.35
CA VAL A 83 -9.86 -3.89 7.66
C VAL A 83 -9.73 -2.38 7.81
N ALA A 84 -9.28 -1.92 8.97
CA ALA A 84 -8.90 -0.53 9.18
C ALA A 84 -7.50 -0.30 8.63
N LEU A 85 -7.31 0.86 8.00
CA LEU A 85 -6.05 1.36 7.50
C LEU A 85 -5.73 2.67 8.22
N LEU A 86 -4.47 2.85 8.59
CA LEU A 86 -3.96 4.07 9.22
C LEU A 86 -2.58 4.37 8.63
N LEU A 87 -2.42 5.55 8.04
CA LEU A 87 -1.14 6.07 7.58
C LEU A 87 -0.83 7.34 8.37
N GLN A 88 0.36 7.40 8.95
CA GLN A 88 0.85 8.50 9.74
C GLN A 88 2.20 8.96 9.20
N GLY A 89 2.38 10.26 9.07
CA GLY A 89 3.65 10.88 8.77
C GLY A 89 4.06 11.76 9.94
N TYR A 90 5.34 11.72 10.31
CA TYR A 90 5.86 12.45 11.46
C TYR A 90 6.91 13.47 11.02
N ASN A 91 6.86 14.67 11.62
CA ASN A 91 7.76 15.79 11.28
C ASN A 91 7.81 16.10 9.77
N CYS A 92 6.65 16.07 9.12
CA CYS A 92 6.56 16.27 7.69
C CYS A 92 6.61 17.76 7.33
N LYS A 93 7.32 18.10 6.25
CA LYS A 93 7.19 19.41 5.60
C LYS A 93 6.05 19.36 4.60
N LYS A 94 5.25 20.42 4.53
CA LYS A 94 4.09 20.48 3.65
C LYS A 94 4.35 21.41 2.48
N ARG A 95 4.00 20.96 1.28
CA ARG A 95 4.02 21.73 0.04
C ARG A 95 2.62 21.72 -0.57
N VAL A 96 2.15 22.86 -1.02
CA VAL A 96 0.88 23.05 -1.71
C VAL A 96 1.18 23.67 -3.06
N TRP A 97 0.74 23.01 -4.11
CA TRP A 97 0.75 23.54 -5.46
C TRP A 97 -0.70 23.75 -5.90
N LYS A 98 -0.99 24.96 -6.40
CA LYS A 98 -2.33 25.34 -6.80
C LYS A 98 -2.32 26.06 -8.13
N GLU A 99 -3.14 25.60 -9.06
CA GLU A 99 -3.46 26.30 -10.30
C GLU A 99 -4.66 27.23 -10.07
N LEU A 100 -4.50 28.49 -10.48
CA LEU A 100 -5.50 29.54 -10.40
C LEU A 100 -5.84 30.00 -11.83
N ASP A 101 -7.08 30.42 -12.04
CA ASP A 101 -7.41 31.21 -13.23
C ASP A 101 -6.66 32.56 -13.20
N GLU A 102 -6.49 33.17 -14.38
CA GLU A 102 -5.70 34.39 -14.50
C GLU A 102 -6.26 35.54 -13.65
N GLU A 103 -7.58 35.71 -13.58
CA GLU A 103 -8.22 36.81 -12.84
C GLU A 103 -7.93 36.69 -11.34
N ALA A 104 -8.16 35.51 -10.75
CA ALA A 104 -7.85 35.24 -9.36
C ALA A 104 -6.35 35.38 -9.05
N ALA A 105 -5.49 34.95 -9.97
CA ALA A 105 -4.05 35.07 -9.82
C ALA A 105 -3.58 36.53 -9.87
N ARG A 106 -4.13 37.33 -10.79
CA ARG A 106 -3.86 38.78 -10.90
C ARG A 106 -4.29 39.51 -9.64
N GLN A 107 -5.50 39.25 -9.16
CA GLN A 107 -6.00 39.83 -7.92
C GLN A 107 -5.07 39.52 -6.74
N MET A 108 -4.66 38.25 -6.59
CA MET A 108 -3.73 37.85 -5.52
C MET A 108 -2.34 38.49 -5.68
N LEU A 109 -1.84 38.62 -6.91
CA LEU A 109 -0.57 39.28 -7.18
C LEU A 109 -0.63 40.77 -6.86
N GLU A 110 -1.73 41.45 -7.19
CA GLU A 110 -1.96 42.86 -6.84
C GLU A 110 -1.92 43.05 -5.32
N GLU A 111 -2.55 42.18 -4.53
CA GLU A 111 -2.47 42.22 -3.06
C GLU A 111 -1.02 42.09 -2.55
N TYR A 112 -0.19 41.23 -3.17
CA TYR A 112 1.23 41.13 -2.84
C TYR A 112 2.02 42.36 -3.26
N GLN A 113 1.74 42.92 -4.45
CA GLN A 113 2.41 44.12 -4.96
C GLN A 113 2.10 45.35 -4.09
N GLU A 114 0.84 45.53 -3.69
CA GLU A 114 0.40 46.62 -2.81
C GLU A 114 1.11 46.57 -1.44
N ARG A 115 1.26 45.37 -0.86
CA ARG A 115 1.94 45.17 0.43
C ARG A 115 3.36 45.75 0.46
N TYR A 116 4.03 45.77 -0.68
CA TYR A 116 5.42 46.21 -0.82
C TYR A 116 5.55 47.50 -1.64
N ASN A 117 4.45 48.21 -1.88
CA ASN A 117 4.39 49.44 -2.67
C ASN A 117 5.04 49.30 -4.07
N PHE A 118 4.86 48.16 -4.74
CA PHE A 118 5.37 47.94 -6.08
C PHE A 118 4.55 48.74 -7.11
N THR A 119 5.21 49.60 -7.88
CA THR A 119 4.55 50.51 -8.84
C THR A 119 4.77 50.12 -10.31
N GLY A 120 5.24 48.90 -10.59
CA GLY A 120 5.57 48.42 -11.94
C GLY A 120 7.02 48.65 -12.36
N GLY A 121 7.41 48.10 -13.51
CA GLY A 121 8.77 48.19 -14.07
C GLY A 121 9.68 47.00 -13.70
N ASN A 122 10.93 47.29 -13.36
CA ASN A 122 11.89 46.24 -12.98
C ASN A 122 11.45 45.54 -11.69
N CYS A 123 11.80 44.26 -11.56
CA CYS A 123 11.55 43.51 -10.33
C CYS A 123 12.14 44.20 -9.10
N LEU A 124 11.37 44.26 -8.01
CA LEU A 124 11.80 44.69 -6.70
C LEU A 124 12.26 43.48 -5.89
N THR A 125 13.50 43.53 -5.39
CA THR A 125 14.05 42.51 -4.48
C THR A 125 14.33 43.14 -3.12
N ILE A 126 13.84 42.52 -2.05
CA ILE A 126 14.05 42.93 -0.67
C ILE A 126 14.72 41.76 0.04
N GLU A 127 15.97 41.94 0.44
CA GLU A 127 16.76 40.94 1.16
C GLU A 127 16.97 41.38 2.62
N SER A 128 16.80 40.44 3.53
CA SER A 128 17.06 40.61 4.96
C SER A 128 17.53 39.28 5.56
N GLU A 129 18.05 39.30 6.79
CA GLU A 129 18.56 38.09 7.44
C GLU A 129 17.51 36.96 7.54
N THR A 130 16.23 37.30 7.70
CA THR A 130 15.16 36.32 7.95
C THR A 130 14.12 36.22 6.82
N ARG A 131 14.25 37.05 5.78
CA ARG A 131 13.23 37.19 4.74
C ARG A 131 13.83 37.70 3.43
N ASN A 132 13.52 36.99 2.35
CA ASN A 132 13.82 37.40 0.97
C ASN A 132 12.52 37.50 0.19
N VAL A 133 12.28 38.65 -0.45
CA VAL A 133 11.08 38.91 -1.26
C VAL A 133 11.51 39.35 -2.65
N THR A 134 10.89 38.81 -3.68
CA THR A 134 11.02 39.25 -5.08
C THR A 134 9.65 39.49 -5.66
N ILE A 135 9.44 40.65 -6.28
CA ILE A 135 8.14 41.08 -6.83
C ILE A 135 8.37 41.63 -8.22
N CYS A 136 7.60 41.17 -9.20
CA CYS A 136 7.60 41.66 -10.57
C CYS A 136 6.15 41.82 -11.05
N GLU A 137 5.97 42.23 -12.30
CA GLU A 137 4.65 42.45 -12.89
C GLU A 137 3.80 41.18 -13.01
N ASP A 138 4.44 40.02 -13.14
CA ASP A 138 3.81 38.71 -13.39
C ASP A 138 4.19 37.64 -12.35
N ARG A 139 4.98 37.99 -11.34
CA ARG A 139 5.42 37.03 -10.32
C ARG A 139 5.68 37.67 -8.96
N TYR A 140 5.52 36.85 -7.92
CA TYR A 140 5.88 37.13 -6.55
C TYR A 140 6.56 35.91 -5.94
N ALA A 141 7.57 36.12 -5.11
CA ALA A 141 8.20 35.08 -4.32
C ALA A 141 8.61 35.66 -2.96
N GLU A 142 8.32 34.94 -1.88
CA GLU A 142 8.74 35.28 -0.53
C GLU A 142 9.22 34.02 0.18
N GLN A 143 10.42 34.10 0.74
CA GLN A 143 11.05 33.04 1.49
C GLN A 143 11.40 33.56 2.89
N THR A 144 11.05 32.78 3.91
CA THR A 144 11.37 33.00 5.32
C THR A 144 11.94 31.71 5.92
N GLU A 145 12.32 31.74 7.19
CA GLU A 145 12.68 30.51 7.93
C GLU A 145 11.51 29.53 8.09
N GLN A 146 10.27 30.01 7.97
CA GLN A 146 9.07 29.23 8.26
C GLN A 146 8.33 28.76 7.01
N TYR A 147 8.47 29.47 5.90
CA TYR A 147 7.77 29.16 4.66
C TYR A 147 8.43 29.75 3.42
N THR A 148 8.09 29.16 2.27
CA THR A 148 8.34 29.70 0.94
C THR A 148 7.01 29.79 0.19
N VAL A 149 6.66 30.98 -0.30
CA VAL A 149 5.49 31.20 -1.16
C VAL A 149 5.95 31.78 -2.49
N ALA A 150 5.42 31.30 -3.59
CA ALA A 150 5.64 31.87 -4.91
C ALA A 150 4.36 31.84 -5.73
N LEU A 151 4.10 32.91 -6.46
CA LEU A 151 3.00 33.02 -7.40
C LEU A 151 3.58 33.46 -8.75
N THR A 152 3.32 32.70 -9.81
CA THR A 152 3.72 33.07 -11.18
C THR A 152 2.49 33.06 -12.08
N ILE A 153 2.32 34.10 -12.89
CA ILE A 153 1.27 34.18 -13.91
C ILE A 153 1.92 33.97 -15.27
N ALA A 154 1.63 32.86 -15.92
CA ALA A 154 2.16 32.54 -17.24
C ALA A 154 1.07 31.86 -18.09
N GLU A 155 1.08 32.14 -19.40
CA GLU A 155 0.19 31.46 -20.36
C GLU A 155 -1.31 31.53 -20.00
N GLY A 156 -1.75 32.62 -19.35
CA GLY A 156 -3.14 32.81 -18.93
C GLY A 156 -3.56 32.00 -17.71
N LYS A 157 -2.59 31.55 -16.89
CA LYS A 157 -2.83 30.82 -15.63
C LYS A 157 -1.92 31.33 -14.52
N GLY A 158 -2.41 31.24 -13.28
CA GLY A 158 -1.61 31.43 -12.08
C GLY A 158 -1.14 30.10 -11.51
N HIS A 159 0.12 30.04 -11.10
CA HIS A 159 0.68 28.92 -10.36
C HIS A 159 1.13 29.42 -9.00
N LEU A 160 0.38 29.04 -7.96
CA LEU A 160 0.68 29.32 -6.58
C LEU A 160 1.38 28.11 -5.96
N PHE A 161 2.56 28.36 -5.41
CA PHE A 161 3.36 27.43 -4.65
C PHE A 161 3.44 27.94 -3.22
N ASN A 162 3.14 27.09 -2.25
CA ASN A 162 3.27 27.41 -0.83
C ASN A 162 3.86 26.22 -0.09
N GLU A 163 4.96 26.46 0.60
CA GLU A 163 5.74 25.45 1.30
C GLU A 163 5.96 25.89 2.73
N LEU A 164 5.66 25.01 3.68
CA LEU A 164 5.87 25.22 5.10
C LEU A 164 7.12 24.45 5.55
N SER A 165 8.07 25.19 6.12
CA SER A 165 9.30 24.64 6.70
C SER A 165 9.08 24.13 8.12
N VAL A 166 8.03 24.59 8.81
CA VAL A 166 7.65 24.11 10.14
C VAL A 166 7.09 22.70 10.02
N PRO A 167 7.73 21.68 10.63
CA PRO A 167 7.26 20.31 10.52
C PRO A 167 5.89 20.11 11.18
N GLU A 168 5.02 19.33 10.54
CA GLU A 168 3.73 18.92 11.08
C GLU A 168 3.52 17.41 10.96
N ASN A 169 2.65 16.85 11.81
CA ASN A 169 2.27 15.45 11.71
C ASN A 169 1.06 15.31 10.78
N PHE A 170 1.11 14.27 9.95
CA PHE A 170 0.05 13.93 9.00
C PHE A 170 -0.64 12.63 9.43
N THR A 171 -1.95 12.53 9.22
CA THR A 171 -2.69 11.29 9.48
C THR A 171 -3.84 11.11 8.49
N ARG A 172 -3.93 9.92 7.90
CA ARG A 172 -5.08 9.44 7.12
C ARG A 172 -5.51 8.08 7.61
N SER A 173 -6.81 7.88 7.66
CA SER A 173 -7.39 6.60 8.05
C SER A 173 -8.56 6.25 7.15
N GLY A 174 -8.76 4.96 6.93
CA GLY A 174 -9.87 4.43 6.16
C GLY A 174 -10.28 3.05 6.67
N VAL A 175 -11.44 2.58 6.21
CA VAL A 175 -11.88 1.20 6.42
C VAL A 175 -12.26 0.62 5.07
N ILE A 176 -11.76 -0.56 4.78
CA ILE A 176 -12.11 -1.34 3.58
C ILE A 176 -12.87 -2.59 3.98
N GLU A 177 -13.77 -3.02 3.09
CA GLU A 177 -14.26 -4.39 3.09
C GLU A 177 -13.39 -5.22 2.15
N LEU A 178 -12.94 -6.38 2.61
CA LEU A 178 -12.16 -7.34 1.85
C LEU A 178 -13.01 -8.58 1.61
N ASP A 179 -13.16 -8.97 0.34
CA ASP A 179 -13.65 -10.29 -0.03
C ASP A 179 -12.52 -11.31 0.13
N LEU A 180 -12.69 -12.24 1.06
CA LEU A 180 -11.70 -13.25 1.44
C LEU A 180 -11.56 -14.39 0.42
N LYS A 181 -12.50 -14.52 -0.53
CA LYS A 181 -12.41 -15.49 -1.62
C LYS A 181 -11.67 -14.92 -2.82
N THR A 182 -11.96 -13.68 -3.20
CA THR A 182 -11.40 -13.06 -4.40
C THR A 182 -10.17 -12.20 -4.12
N GLY A 183 -9.95 -11.84 -2.86
CA GLY A 183 -8.94 -10.88 -2.44
C GLY A 183 -9.31 -9.44 -2.77
N GLU A 184 -10.53 -9.14 -3.22
CA GLU A 184 -10.89 -7.78 -3.67
C GLU A 184 -11.17 -6.83 -2.51
N PHE A 185 -10.61 -5.63 -2.59
CA PHE A 185 -10.91 -4.51 -1.72
C PHE A 185 -12.11 -3.73 -2.24
N TYR A 186 -13.03 -3.44 -1.32
CA TYR A 186 -14.25 -2.66 -1.56
C TYR A 186 -14.26 -1.43 -0.65
N VAL A 187 -14.58 -0.28 -1.25
CA VAL A 187 -14.86 0.99 -0.55
C VAL A 187 -16.28 1.38 -0.89
N ASN A 188 -17.15 1.47 0.12
CA ASN A 188 -18.57 1.76 -0.06
C ASN A 188 -19.24 0.85 -1.12
N GLY A 189 -18.87 -0.43 -1.12
CA GLY A 189 -19.39 -1.43 -2.07
C GLY A 189 -18.80 -1.37 -3.49
N THR A 190 -17.87 -0.45 -3.77
CA THR A 190 -17.19 -0.34 -5.08
C THR A 190 -15.82 -1.02 -5.01
N PRO A 191 -15.47 -1.94 -5.94
CA PRO A 191 -14.15 -2.56 -5.96
C PRO A 191 -13.07 -1.52 -6.32
N VAL A 192 -11.98 -1.48 -5.55
CA VAL A 192 -10.87 -0.53 -5.75
C VAL A 192 -9.55 -1.19 -6.12
N GLY A 193 -9.43 -2.50 -5.91
CA GLY A 193 -8.26 -3.29 -6.27
C GLY A 193 -8.24 -4.61 -5.50
N LYS A 194 -7.07 -5.25 -5.45
CA LYS A 194 -6.87 -6.55 -4.79
C LYS A 194 -5.84 -6.49 -3.67
N ASN A 195 -5.98 -7.45 -2.76
CA ASN A 195 -5.09 -7.67 -1.65
C ASN A 195 -3.72 -8.12 -2.13
N PHE A 196 -2.72 -7.40 -1.63
CA PHE A 196 -1.31 -7.74 -1.75
C PHE A 196 -0.61 -7.75 -0.39
N LEU A 197 -1.30 -7.44 0.70
CA LEU A 197 -0.73 -7.40 2.05
C LEU A 197 -0.36 -8.80 2.57
N TRP A 198 -0.93 -9.84 1.97
CA TRP A 198 -0.55 -11.23 2.18
C TRP A 198 -0.98 -12.10 0.99
N SER A 199 -0.38 -13.28 0.87
CA SER A 199 -0.77 -14.33 -0.08
C SER A 199 -0.47 -15.70 0.52
N GLU A 200 -1.43 -16.64 0.46
CA GLU A 200 -1.18 -18.02 0.92
C GLU A 200 -0.14 -18.76 0.07
N ASN A 201 -0.01 -18.35 -1.19
CA ASN A 201 0.96 -18.90 -2.11
C ASN A 201 1.63 -17.76 -2.88
N PRO A 202 2.59 -17.06 -2.25
CA PRO A 202 3.29 -15.95 -2.88
C PRO A 202 3.97 -16.39 -4.20
N ALA A 203 4.37 -17.65 -4.34
CA ALA A 203 4.98 -18.17 -5.57
C ALA A 203 4.06 -18.13 -6.80
N ASN A 204 2.73 -18.04 -6.60
CA ASN A 204 1.74 -18.18 -7.67
C ASN A 204 0.85 -16.93 -7.84
N ILE A 205 1.38 -15.75 -7.51
CA ILE A 205 0.65 -14.48 -7.72
C ILE A 205 1.01 -13.80 -9.05
N THR A 206 1.86 -14.41 -9.89
CA THR A 206 2.10 -13.92 -11.25
C THR A 206 0.79 -13.80 -12.01
N GLY A 207 0.56 -12.63 -12.60
CA GLY A 207 -0.65 -12.32 -13.32
C GLY A 207 -1.75 -11.66 -12.48
N LEU A 208 -1.57 -11.56 -11.15
CA LEU A 208 -2.49 -10.85 -10.27
C LEU A 208 -2.51 -9.36 -10.62
N GLU A 209 -3.69 -8.85 -11.00
CA GLU A 209 -3.92 -7.42 -11.20
C GLU A 209 -4.31 -6.78 -9.85
N LEU A 210 -3.42 -5.97 -9.29
CA LEU A 210 -3.58 -5.30 -8.00
C LEU A 210 -4.57 -4.15 -8.10
N MET A 211 -4.53 -3.43 -9.21
CA MET A 211 -5.49 -2.39 -9.60
C MET A 211 -5.45 -2.23 -11.11
N PRO A 212 -6.43 -1.56 -11.75
CA PRO A 212 -6.49 -1.46 -13.21
C PRO A 212 -5.17 -1.01 -13.84
N GLY A 213 -4.57 -1.88 -14.65
CA GLY A 213 -3.30 -1.62 -15.34
C GLY A 213 -2.03 -1.93 -14.53
N LEU A 214 -2.12 -2.26 -13.24
CA LEU A 214 -1.01 -2.64 -12.38
C LEU A 214 -1.10 -4.13 -12.02
N LYS A 215 -0.20 -4.93 -12.57
CA LYS A 215 -0.24 -6.38 -12.57
C LYS A 215 1.12 -6.94 -12.20
N VAL A 216 1.14 -7.97 -11.38
CA VAL A 216 2.36 -8.73 -11.05
C VAL A 216 2.85 -9.44 -12.32
N GLU A 217 4.02 -9.06 -12.81
CA GLU A 217 4.65 -9.66 -14.00
C GLU A 217 5.62 -10.77 -13.64
N GLU A 218 6.35 -10.59 -12.55
CA GLU A 218 7.43 -11.48 -12.15
C GLU A 218 7.30 -11.80 -10.66
N VAL A 219 7.48 -13.07 -10.32
CA VAL A 219 7.67 -13.53 -8.95
C VAL A 219 8.91 -14.40 -8.90
N GLU A 220 9.87 -14.00 -8.09
CA GLU A 220 11.09 -14.76 -7.87
C GLU A 220 11.23 -15.19 -6.40
N MET A 221 11.73 -16.41 -6.19
CA MET A 221 12.12 -16.87 -4.88
C MET A 221 13.53 -16.36 -4.59
N ILE A 222 13.66 -15.65 -3.48
CA ILE A 222 14.92 -15.17 -2.96
C ILE A 222 15.39 -16.14 -1.88
N ASN A 223 16.54 -16.76 -2.13
CA ASN A 223 17.21 -17.64 -1.17
C ASN A 223 18.15 -16.85 -0.24
N SER A 224 17.63 -15.77 0.33
CA SER A 224 18.34 -14.87 1.24
C SER A 224 17.43 -14.51 2.41
N THR A 225 18.03 -14.09 3.51
CA THR A 225 17.30 -13.56 4.67
C THR A 225 16.99 -12.09 4.42
N VAL A 226 15.72 -11.72 4.56
CA VAL A 226 15.30 -10.31 4.51
C VAL A 226 15.23 -9.78 5.93
N MET A 227 15.88 -8.65 6.15
CA MET A 227 15.89 -7.97 7.44
C MET A 227 14.67 -7.06 7.55
N THR A 228 14.06 -6.99 8.74
CA THR A 228 12.97 -6.05 9.04
C THR A 228 13.14 -5.50 10.44
N TYR A 229 12.36 -4.48 10.79
CA TYR A 229 12.33 -3.96 12.18
C TYR A 229 11.69 -4.94 13.17
N TYR A 230 10.80 -5.82 12.69
CA TYR A 230 10.19 -6.86 13.51
C TYR A 230 11.17 -8.00 13.81
N GLY A 231 12.01 -8.35 12.84
CA GLY A 231 12.98 -9.43 12.92
C GLY A 231 13.43 -9.92 11.54
N ASP A 232 14.37 -10.85 11.53
CA ASP A 232 14.88 -11.46 10.30
C ASP A 232 13.91 -12.54 9.78
N PHE A 233 13.57 -12.47 8.50
CA PHE A 233 12.78 -13.48 7.80
C PHE A 233 13.69 -14.35 6.94
N ASN A 234 13.88 -15.59 7.38
CA ASN A 234 14.71 -16.57 6.69
C ASN A 234 14.07 -17.00 5.37
N ALA A 235 14.90 -17.49 4.46
CA ALA A 235 14.43 -18.08 3.21
C ALA A 235 13.44 -19.25 3.45
N PRO A 236 12.46 -19.46 2.55
CA PRO A 236 12.26 -18.73 1.30
C PRO A 236 11.47 -17.42 1.50
N VAL A 237 11.97 -16.34 0.87
CA VAL A 237 11.23 -15.09 0.68
C VAL A 237 10.86 -14.99 -0.78
N TYR A 238 9.67 -14.47 -1.10
CA TYR A 238 9.24 -14.24 -2.48
C TYR A 238 9.20 -12.76 -2.79
N MET A 239 9.82 -12.36 -3.89
CA MET A 239 9.72 -11.01 -4.41
C MET A 239 8.83 -10.97 -5.63
N ALA A 240 7.77 -10.18 -5.55
CA ALA A 240 6.88 -9.91 -6.66
C ALA A 240 7.14 -8.51 -7.21
N ARG A 241 7.20 -8.39 -8.54
CA ARG A 241 7.36 -7.13 -9.25
C ARG A 241 6.20 -6.93 -10.19
N THR A 242 5.67 -5.72 -10.24
CA THR A 242 4.61 -5.38 -11.20
C THR A 242 5.18 -4.83 -12.50
N ASN A 243 4.33 -4.73 -13.51
CA ASN A 243 4.62 -3.90 -14.66
C ASN A 243 4.82 -2.44 -14.26
N MET A 244 5.56 -1.71 -15.09
CA MET A 244 5.70 -0.27 -14.95
C MET A 244 4.43 0.44 -15.41
N ILE A 245 3.92 1.37 -14.61
CA ILE A 245 2.80 2.23 -14.95
C ILE A 245 3.18 3.70 -14.80
N ALA A 246 2.40 4.57 -15.45
CA ALA A 246 2.56 6.02 -15.34
C ALA A 246 1.48 6.58 -14.40
N GLY A 247 1.93 7.35 -13.42
CA GLY A 247 1.09 8.24 -12.62
C GLY A 247 0.89 9.59 -13.29
N SER A 248 0.39 10.56 -12.52
CA SER A 248 0.26 11.95 -12.96
C SER A 248 1.62 12.61 -13.18
N SER A 249 2.58 12.35 -12.29
CA SER A 249 3.89 13.01 -12.28
C SER A 249 5.07 12.06 -12.43
N SER A 250 4.86 10.76 -12.22
CA SER A 250 5.93 9.76 -12.17
C SER A 250 5.63 8.52 -13.00
N LYS A 251 6.66 7.67 -13.13
CA LYS A 251 6.54 6.30 -13.62
C LYS A 251 7.19 5.39 -12.60
N GLY A 252 6.56 4.26 -12.31
CA GLY A 252 7.06 3.35 -11.29
C GLY A 252 6.46 1.97 -11.45
N MET A 253 6.99 1.05 -10.65
CA MET A 253 6.48 -0.30 -10.46
C MET A 253 6.48 -0.60 -8.97
N ASP A 254 5.65 -1.53 -8.57
CA ASP A 254 5.62 -2.02 -7.20
C ASP A 254 6.59 -3.19 -7.03
N VAL A 255 7.18 -3.26 -5.83
CA VAL A 255 8.01 -4.38 -5.39
C VAL A 255 7.51 -4.84 -4.03
N LEU A 256 7.15 -6.11 -3.93
CA LEU A 256 6.56 -6.71 -2.74
C LEU A 256 7.42 -7.88 -2.27
N LEU A 257 7.77 -7.92 -0.99
CA LEU A 257 8.48 -9.04 -0.37
C LEU A 257 7.53 -9.79 0.56
N TYR A 258 7.39 -11.10 0.35
CA TYR A 258 6.57 -11.98 1.15
C TYR A 258 7.40 -13.00 1.89
N ASP A 259 7.11 -13.20 3.17
CA ASP A 259 7.55 -14.40 3.87
C ASP A 259 6.87 -15.64 3.26
N GLY A 260 7.66 -16.59 2.78
CA GLY A 260 7.14 -17.79 2.13
C GLY A 260 6.38 -18.73 3.06
N SER A 261 6.56 -18.61 4.38
CA SER A 261 5.91 -19.49 5.35
C SER A 261 4.53 -19.01 5.80
N SER A 262 4.42 -17.72 6.15
CA SER A 262 3.17 -17.11 6.61
C SER A 262 2.37 -16.45 5.50
N GLY A 263 3.01 -16.14 4.38
CA GLY A 263 2.41 -15.39 3.29
C GLY A 263 2.29 -13.89 3.54
N LEU A 264 2.73 -13.38 4.69
CA LEU A 264 2.67 -11.96 5.02
C LEU A 264 3.61 -11.14 4.12
N ALA A 265 3.16 -10.01 3.60
CA ALA A 265 4.07 -9.03 3.02
C ALA A 265 4.93 -8.43 4.14
N ILE A 266 6.23 -8.65 4.11
CA ILE A 266 7.19 -8.19 5.12
C ILE A 266 7.83 -6.85 4.76
N SER A 267 7.78 -6.48 3.48
CA SER A 267 8.20 -5.18 2.99
C SER A 267 7.57 -4.90 1.63
N PHE A 268 7.25 -3.64 1.34
CA PHE A 268 6.71 -3.26 0.04
C PHE A 268 7.00 -1.81 -0.34
N PHE A 269 7.43 -1.62 -1.58
CA PHE A 269 7.52 -0.34 -2.27
C PHE A 269 6.36 -0.27 -3.26
N THR A 270 5.38 0.60 -3.00
CA THR A 270 4.15 0.67 -3.81
C THR A 270 3.88 2.12 -4.18
N PRO A 271 4.50 2.68 -5.24
CA PRO A 271 4.15 4.03 -5.69
C PRO A 271 2.69 4.15 -6.11
N PHE A 272 2.09 3.02 -6.50
CA PHE A 272 0.69 2.89 -6.86
C PHE A 272 0.06 1.82 -6.00
N SER A 273 -1.09 2.09 -5.38
CA SER A 273 -1.74 1.07 -4.54
C SER A 273 -3.23 1.32 -4.45
N PRO A 274 -4.05 0.25 -4.44
CA PRO A 274 -5.45 0.40 -4.07
C PRO A 274 -5.62 0.94 -2.64
N LEU A 275 -4.63 0.78 -1.74
CA LEU A 275 -4.66 1.34 -0.38
C LEU A 275 -4.56 2.87 -0.39
N TRP A 276 -3.74 3.43 -1.28
CA TRP A 276 -3.60 4.88 -1.45
C TRP A 276 -4.92 5.52 -1.89
N LYS A 277 -5.62 4.87 -2.83
CA LYS A 277 -6.95 5.29 -3.25
C LYS A 277 -7.94 5.34 -2.09
N VAL A 278 -7.90 4.38 -1.17
CA VAL A 278 -8.76 4.35 0.03
C VAL A 278 -8.43 5.51 0.97
N LEU A 279 -7.15 5.83 1.12
CA LEU A 279 -6.66 6.89 2.02
C LEU A 279 -6.73 8.29 1.38
N GLY A 280 -7.21 8.39 0.14
CA GLY A 280 -7.30 9.64 -0.61
C GLY A 280 -5.93 10.17 -1.07
N ILE A 281 -4.94 9.29 -1.21
CA ILE A 281 -3.58 9.59 -1.65
C ILE A 281 -3.51 9.38 -3.16
N SER A 282 -3.03 10.40 -3.89
CA SER A 282 -2.84 10.33 -5.34
C SER A 282 -1.56 9.59 -5.71
N GLU A 283 -0.50 9.85 -4.95
CA GLU A 283 0.83 9.31 -5.20
C GLU A 283 1.61 9.23 -3.89
N ALA A 284 2.43 8.19 -3.71
CA ALA A 284 3.31 8.08 -2.57
C ALA A 284 4.66 7.49 -3.00
N MET A 285 5.78 8.10 -2.62
CA MET A 285 7.10 7.51 -2.81
C MET A 285 7.72 7.32 -1.44
N ILE A 286 7.53 6.14 -0.87
CA ILE A 286 7.96 5.80 0.48
C ILE A 286 9.12 4.82 0.37
N GLN A 287 10.29 5.15 0.91
CA GLN A 287 11.48 4.30 0.87
C GLN A 287 12.30 4.45 2.15
N ASP A 288 12.48 3.33 2.86
CA ASP A 288 13.35 3.30 4.03
C ASP A 288 14.84 3.35 3.65
N THR A 289 15.38 4.56 3.59
CA THR A 289 16.80 4.79 3.31
C THR A 289 17.67 4.73 4.57
N ALA A 290 17.08 4.95 5.75
CA ALA A 290 17.80 4.88 7.02
C ALA A 290 18.17 3.44 7.37
N PHE A 291 17.24 2.49 7.22
CA PHE A 291 17.51 1.07 7.43
C PHE A 291 18.63 0.57 6.53
N ALA A 292 18.56 0.91 5.24
CA ALA A 292 19.57 0.52 4.27
C ALA A 292 20.96 1.06 4.64
N LYS A 293 21.03 2.28 5.19
CA LYS A 293 22.28 2.89 5.68
C LYS A 293 22.76 2.26 6.99
N GLU A 294 21.87 2.02 7.95
CA GLU A 294 22.19 1.42 9.25
C GLU A 294 22.76 0.01 9.10
N HIS A 295 22.29 -0.76 8.12
CA HIS A 295 22.69 -2.15 7.87
C HIS A 295 23.58 -2.33 6.63
N GLU A 296 24.20 -1.26 6.12
CA GLU A 296 24.96 -1.28 4.85
C GLU A 296 26.03 -2.38 4.81
N GLU A 297 26.76 -2.58 5.91
CA GLU A 297 27.81 -3.61 6.01
C GLU A 297 27.25 -5.04 6.03
N GLU A 298 26.12 -5.27 6.71
CA GLU A 298 25.44 -6.58 6.72
C GLU A 298 24.87 -6.91 5.35
N ILE A 299 24.35 -5.91 4.64
CA ILE A 299 23.83 -6.06 3.28
C ILE A 299 24.96 -6.40 2.30
N LYS A 300 26.07 -5.65 2.35
CA LYS A 300 27.20 -5.83 1.42
C LYS A 300 27.96 -7.14 1.65
N ASN A 301 28.12 -7.55 2.91
CA ASN A 301 29.02 -8.66 3.27
C ASN A 301 28.29 -9.90 3.80
N GLY A 302 27.07 -9.78 4.32
CA GLY A 302 26.38 -10.82 5.08
C GLY A 302 25.38 -11.67 4.30
N GLY A 303 25.21 -11.41 3.00
CA GLY A 303 24.25 -12.14 2.17
C GLY A 303 22.79 -11.95 2.59
N LYS A 304 22.51 -10.89 3.36
CA LYS A 304 21.16 -10.44 3.72
C LYS A 304 20.69 -9.40 2.71
N MET A 305 19.39 -9.35 2.48
CA MET A 305 18.78 -8.42 1.54
C MET A 305 18.14 -7.25 2.28
N PRO A 306 18.37 -6.00 1.83
CA PRO A 306 17.68 -4.86 2.41
C PRO A 306 16.19 -4.95 2.09
N PRO A 307 15.31 -4.62 3.04
CA PRO A 307 13.92 -4.37 2.71
C PRO A 307 13.81 -3.10 1.85
N PHE A 308 12.71 -2.99 1.11
CA PHE A 308 12.39 -1.81 0.29
C PHE A 308 11.08 -1.18 0.73
N GLY A 309 10.97 0.13 0.58
CA GLY A 309 9.72 0.83 0.85
C GLY A 309 9.35 0.83 2.33
N LEU A 310 8.11 0.44 2.61
CA LEU A 310 7.57 0.23 3.95
C LEU A 310 7.99 -1.14 4.48
N VAL A 311 8.61 -1.18 5.66
CA VAL A 311 9.24 -2.37 6.26
C VAL A 311 8.48 -2.80 7.51
N LEU A 312 8.17 -4.09 7.64
CA LEU A 312 7.45 -4.62 8.81
C LEU A 312 8.19 -4.30 10.11
N ALA A 313 7.47 -3.71 11.07
CA ALA A 313 8.01 -3.29 12.36
C ALA A 313 7.31 -3.90 13.55
N GLU A 314 6.00 -4.12 13.44
CA GLU A 314 5.23 -4.67 14.55
C GLU A 314 4.07 -5.50 14.02
N THR A 315 3.82 -6.65 14.63
CA THR A 315 2.61 -7.44 14.37
C THR A 315 2.31 -8.35 15.56
N ASN A 316 1.05 -8.69 15.74
CA ASN A 316 0.59 -9.73 16.67
C ASN A 316 0.24 -11.05 15.97
N ILE A 317 0.66 -11.22 14.71
CA ILE A 317 0.53 -12.49 13.99
C ILE A 317 1.37 -13.54 14.70
N ASP A 318 0.73 -14.67 15.01
CA ASP A 318 1.42 -15.86 15.45
C ASP A 318 1.88 -16.62 14.20
N PHE A 319 3.18 -16.61 13.95
CA PHE A 319 3.80 -17.30 12.82
C PHE A 319 3.96 -18.81 13.05
N THR A 320 3.65 -19.30 14.26
CA THR A 320 3.61 -20.73 14.50
C THR A 320 2.38 -21.31 13.84
N LYS A 321 2.59 -22.01 12.71
CA LYS A 321 1.50 -22.75 12.07
C LYS A 321 1.02 -23.79 13.09
N PRO A 322 -0.26 -23.79 13.50
CA PRO A 322 -0.76 -24.84 14.37
C PRO A 322 -0.48 -26.16 13.68
N GLU A 323 0.15 -27.09 14.41
CA GLU A 323 0.42 -28.44 13.92
C GLU A 323 -0.90 -28.95 13.36
N GLU A 324 -0.93 -29.27 12.06
CA GLU A 324 -2.12 -29.85 11.44
C GLU A 324 -2.38 -31.11 12.25
N LEU A 325 -3.42 -31.06 13.11
CA LEU A 325 -3.89 -32.24 13.82
C LEU A 325 -3.99 -33.30 12.73
N PRO A 326 -3.33 -34.47 12.89
CA PRO A 326 -3.29 -35.46 11.85
C PRO A 326 -4.71 -35.61 11.38
N GLU A 327 -4.97 -35.40 10.07
CA GLU A 327 -6.31 -35.48 9.53
C GLU A 327 -6.90 -36.76 10.13
N GLU A 328 -7.81 -36.62 11.10
CA GLU A 328 -8.68 -37.70 11.49
C GLU A 328 -9.64 -37.80 10.31
N GLY A 329 -9.09 -38.28 9.18
CA GLY A 329 -9.85 -38.75 8.06
C GLY A 329 -10.93 -39.66 8.66
N PRO A 330 -12.12 -39.66 8.05
CA PRO A 330 -13.28 -40.34 8.61
C PRO A 330 -12.82 -41.70 9.14
N SER A 331 -13.05 -41.94 10.43
CA SER A 331 -12.47 -43.11 11.09
C SER A 331 -12.67 -44.35 10.22
N LYS A 332 -11.77 -45.32 10.24
CA LYS A 332 -11.94 -46.56 9.45
C LYS A 332 -13.34 -47.16 9.64
N THR A 333 -13.92 -46.94 10.83
CA THR A 333 -15.31 -47.20 11.21
C THR A 333 -16.35 -46.39 10.44
N ALA A 334 -16.19 -45.07 10.29
CA ALA A 334 -17.05 -44.20 9.48
C ALA A 334 -16.98 -44.54 7.98
N ILE A 335 -15.79 -44.84 7.45
CA ILE A 335 -15.63 -45.31 6.06
C ILE A 335 -16.31 -46.67 5.88
N ALA A 336 -16.08 -47.62 6.80
CA ALA A 336 -16.71 -48.92 6.76
C ALA A 336 -18.24 -48.83 6.87
N ALA A 337 -18.76 -47.94 7.72
CA ALA A 337 -20.19 -47.68 7.83
C ALA A 337 -20.77 -47.09 6.54
N ALA A 338 -20.10 -46.11 5.93
CA ALA A 338 -20.54 -45.51 4.67
C ALA A 338 -20.54 -46.54 3.53
N VAL A 339 -19.50 -47.37 3.42
CA VAL A 339 -19.41 -48.47 2.45
C VAL A 339 -20.50 -49.52 2.71
N GLY A 340 -20.75 -49.87 3.97
CA GLY A 340 -21.81 -50.80 4.35
C GLY A 340 -23.20 -50.29 3.99
N VAL A 341 -23.50 -49.03 4.28
CA VAL A 341 -24.76 -48.37 3.89
C VAL A 341 -24.90 -48.33 2.37
N ALA A 342 -23.84 -47.98 1.64
CA ALA A 342 -23.85 -47.97 0.17
C ALA A 342 -24.09 -49.37 -0.41
N ALA A 343 -23.48 -50.41 0.18
CA ALA A 343 -23.69 -51.80 -0.24
C ALA A 343 -25.13 -52.26 0.01
N ILE A 344 -25.70 -51.95 1.18
CA ILE A 344 -27.10 -52.26 1.50
C ILE A 344 -28.04 -51.55 0.53
N LEU A 345 -27.82 -50.26 0.26
CA LEU A 345 -28.61 -49.50 -0.70
C LEU A 345 -28.51 -50.09 -2.12
N ALA A 346 -27.31 -50.51 -2.55
CA ALA A 346 -27.13 -51.17 -3.84
C ALA A 346 -27.90 -52.49 -3.92
N VAL A 347 -27.85 -53.32 -2.88
CA VAL A 347 -28.61 -54.57 -2.78
C VAL A 347 -30.11 -54.30 -2.81
N LEU A 348 -30.61 -53.31 -2.05
CA LEU A 348 -32.02 -52.96 -2.03
C LEU A 348 -32.51 -52.44 -3.39
N VAL A 349 -31.70 -51.63 -4.09
CA VAL A 349 -32.00 -51.16 -5.45
C VAL A 349 -32.04 -52.32 -6.44
N LEU A 350 -31.05 -53.23 -6.39
CA LEU A 350 -31.00 -54.41 -7.26
C LEU A 350 -32.16 -55.38 -6.99
N TRP A 351 -32.54 -55.55 -5.71
CA TRP A 351 -33.67 -56.39 -5.31
C TRP A 351 -35.00 -55.81 -5.80
N ARG A 352 -35.19 -54.49 -5.67
CA ARG A 352 -36.38 -53.78 -6.15
C ARG A 352 -36.50 -53.76 -7.67
N TRP A 353 -35.40 -53.90 -8.41
CA TRP A 353 -35.40 -54.03 -9.88
C TRP A 353 -35.65 -55.45 -10.39
N ARG A 354 -35.49 -56.47 -9.53
CA ARG A 354 -35.76 -57.88 -9.88
C ARG A 354 -37.20 -58.32 -9.63
N ARG A 355 -37.95 -57.57 -8.82
CA ARG A 355 -39.41 -57.64 -8.73
C ARG A 355 -40.01 -56.66 -9.74
#